data_AF-A0A359I739-F1
#
_entry.id   AF-A0A359I739-F1
#
_cell.length_a   1.000
_cell.length_b   1.000
_cell.length_c   1.000
_cell.angle_alpha   90.00
_cell.angle_beta   90.00
_cell.angle_gamma   90.00
#
_symmetry.space_group_name_H-M   'P 1'
#
loop_
_entity.id
_entity.type
_entity.pdbx_description
1 polymer ?
#
loop_
_entity_poly.entity_id
_entity_poly.type
_entity_poly.pdbx_seq_one_letter_code
_entity_poly.pdbx_strand_id
1 'polypeptide(L)'
;PWLFGIALFVMSILLYSQAATVRAIMPLGIALGMNPWMLIALFPAVNGYFFIPNYPTVVAAINFDRTGTTRIGKYVLNHSFMMPGLVATIAAILTGLLLIQIY
;
A
#
# COMPACT_ATOMS: atom_id res chain seq x y z
N PRO A 1 3.90 10.03 -13.06
CA PRO A 1 4.35 9.19 -11.92
C PRO A 1 3.28 8.91 -10.86
N TRP A 2 2.53 9.90 -10.37
CA TRP A 2 1.50 9.71 -9.33
C TRP A 2 0.43 8.69 -9.74
N LEU A 3 -0.03 8.71 -11.00
CA LEU A 3 -0.99 7.74 -11.53
C LEU A 3 -0.47 6.29 -11.45
N PHE A 4 0.83 6.09 -11.65
CA PHE A 4 1.46 4.77 -11.51
C PHE A 4 1.45 4.30 -10.05
N GLY A 5 1.70 5.20 -9.09
CA GLY A 5 1.56 4.91 -7.66
C GLY A 5 0.13 4.52 -7.28
N ILE A 6 -0.87 5.22 -7.80
CA ILE A 6 -2.29 4.85 -7.61
C ILE A 6 -2.57 3.47 -8.21
N ALA A 7 -2.07 3.21 -9.43
CA ALA A 7 -2.23 1.90 -10.07
C ALA A 7 -1.60 0.78 -9.23
N LEU A 8 -0.39 0.97 -8.70
CA LEU A 8 0.25 0.03 -7.77
C LEU A 8 -0.61 -0.21 -6.52
N PHE A 9 -1.15 0.86 -5.93
CA PHE A 9 -2.01 0.76 -4.75
C PHE A 9 -3.28 -0.02 -5.03
N VAL A 10 -4.03 0.35 -6.07
CA VAL A 10 -5.25 -0.37 -6.47
C VAL A 10 -4.95 -1.82 -6.81
N MET A 11 -3.91 -2.10 -7.59
CA MET A 11 -3.53 -3.46 -7.94
C MET A 11 -3.15 -4.28 -6.71
N SER A 12 -2.52 -3.69 -5.70
CA SER A 12 -2.21 -4.40 -4.46
C SER A 12 -3.44 -4.77 -3.64
N ILE A 13 -4.51 -3.95 -3.70
CA ILE A 13 -5.81 -4.29 -3.12
C ILE A 13 -6.40 -5.51 -3.83
N LEU A 14 -6.33 -5.54 -5.17
CA LEU A 14 -6.94 -6.61 -5.97
C LEU A 14 -6.15 -7.92 -5.91
N LEU A 15 -4.82 -7.86 -5.89
CA LEU A 15 -3.94 -9.02 -5.91
C LEU A 15 -3.60 -9.56 -4.52
N TYR A 16 -3.91 -8.81 -3.46
CA TYR A 16 -3.65 -9.18 -2.06
C TYR A 16 -2.20 -9.64 -1.78
N SER A 17 -1.24 -9.14 -2.56
CA SER A 17 0.15 -9.55 -2.47
C SER A 17 1.08 -8.47 -3.03
N GLN A 18 1.97 -7.99 -2.17
CA GLN A 18 3.04 -7.07 -2.56
C GLN A 18 3.93 -7.68 -3.64
N ALA A 19 4.37 -8.93 -3.46
CA ALA A 19 5.24 -9.61 -4.42
C ALA A 19 4.55 -9.82 -5.78
N ALA A 20 3.27 -10.21 -5.77
CA ALA A 20 2.51 -10.39 -7.01
C ALA A 20 2.31 -9.04 -7.73
N THR A 21 1.98 -7.98 -6.99
CA THR A 21 1.80 -6.63 -7.55
C THR A 21 3.08 -6.10 -8.17
N VAL A 22 4.21 -6.26 -7.48
CA VAL A 22 5.53 -5.86 -7.97
C VAL A 22 5.84 -6.61 -9.27
N ARG A 23 5.68 -7.93 -9.27
CA ARG A 23 5.94 -8.76 -10.46
C ARG A 23 5.03 -8.42 -11.64
N ALA A 24 3.78 -8.06 -11.38
CA ALA A 24 2.82 -7.74 -12.42
C ALA A 24 3.00 -6.33 -13.01
N ILE A 25 3.23 -5.32 -12.16
CA ILE A 25 3.10 -3.91 -12.54
C ILE A 25 4.45 -3.20 -12.68
N MET A 26 5.47 -3.54 -11.88
CA MET A 26 6.76 -2.83 -11.95
C MET A 26 7.48 -3.01 -13.30
N PRO A 27 7.45 -4.19 -13.97
CA PRO A 27 8.01 -4.31 -15.32
C PRO A 27 7.38 -3.35 -16.33
N LEU A 28 6.08 -3.04 -16.20
CA LEU A 28 5.41 -2.06 -17.05
C LEU A 28 6.00 -0.66 -16.82
N GLY A 29 6.25 -0.27 -15.57
CA GLY A 29 6.90 1.01 -15.27
C GLY A 29 8.28 1.14 -15.93
N ILE A 30 9.07 0.07 -15.88
CA ILE A 30 10.39 0.00 -16.55
C ILE A 30 10.23 0.11 -18.07
N ALA A 31 9.30 -0.64 -18.67
CA ALA A 31 9.04 -0.62 -20.11
C ALA A 31 8.56 0.75 -20.62
N LEU A 32 7.84 1.50 -19.78
CA LEU A 32 7.43 2.88 -20.05
C LEU A 32 8.56 3.90 -19.86
N GLY A 33 9.78 3.47 -19.57
CA GLY A 33 10.95 4.33 -19.39
C GLY A 33 10.92 5.14 -18.09
N MET A 34 10.17 4.69 -17.08
CA MET A 34 10.14 5.38 -15.79
C MET A 34 11.51 5.31 -15.11
N ASN A 35 11.93 6.43 -14.53
CA ASN A 35 13.15 6.51 -13.75
C ASN A 35 13.14 5.45 -12.61
N PRO A 36 14.16 4.58 -12.48
CA PRO A 36 14.24 3.58 -11.42
C PRO A 36 14.07 4.15 -10.01
N TRP A 37 14.61 5.35 -9.74
CA TRP A 37 14.45 6.03 -8.45
C TRP A 37 12.97 6.31 -8.14
N MET A 38 12.20 6.71 -9.15
CA MET A 38 10.76 6.93 -9.03
C MET A 38 10.02 5.63 -8.72
N LEU A 39 10.40 4.52 -9.34
CA LEU A 39 9.81 3.21 -9.06
C LEU A 39 10.08 2.78 -7.61
N ILE A 40 11.30 3.03 -7.11
CA ILE A 40 11.67 2.77 -5.71
C ILE A 40 10.85 3.65 -4.76
N ALA A 41 10.73 4.95 -5.04
CA ALA A 41 9.94 5.87 -4.21
C ALA A 41 8.45 5.52 -4.17
N LEU A 42 7.90 4.97 -5.26
CA LEU A 42 6.50 4.53 -5.34
C LEU A 42 6.28 3.11 -4.78
N PHE A 43 7.34 2.36 -4.48
CA PHE A 43 7.25 0.98 -4.00
C PHE A 43 6.30 0.79 -2.81
N PRO A 44 6.24 1.66 -1.78
CA PRO A 44 5.31 1.49 -0.66
C PRO A 44 3.83 1.43 -1.06
N ALA A 45 3.47 1.92 -2.25
CA ALA A 45 2.11 1.83 -2.77
C ALA A 45 1.63 0.37 -2.92
N VAL A 46 2.53 -0.61 -3.10
CA VAL A 46 2.14 -2.02 -3.22
C VAL A 46 1.66 -2.65 -1.90
N ASN A 47 1.66 -1.89 -0.80
CA ASN A 47 1.19 -2.32 0.51
C ASN A 47 -0.28 -1.95 0.76
N GLY A 48 -1.10 -1.75 -0.28
CA GLY A 48 -2.51 -1.37 -0.13
C GLY A 48 -3.47 -2.50 0.27
N TYR A 49 -3.00 -3.73 0.41
CA TYR A 49 -3.84 -4.89 0.74
C TYR A 49 -4.53 -4.82 2.12
N PHE A 50 -4.23 -3.82 2.95
CA PHE A 50 -4.99 -3.52 4.16
C PHE A 50 -6.32 -2.82 3.89
N PHE A 51 -6.51 -2.22 2.70
CA PHE A 51 -7.64 -1.32 2.41
C PHE A 51 -9.00 -2.00 2.52
N ILE A 52 -9.08 -3.26 2.11
CA ILE A 52 -10.24 -4.12 2.37
C ILE A 52 -9.84 -5.05 3.54
N PRO A 53 -10.60 -5.09 4.65
CA PRO A 53 -10.24 -5.88 5.82
C PRO A 53 -10.57 -7.38 5.66
N ASN A 54 -10.29 -7.94 4.49
CA ASN A 54 -10.37 -9.38 4.20
C ASN A 54 -9.00 -10.05 4.18
N TYR A 55 -7.91 -9.28 4.30
CA TYR A 55 -6.57 -9.83 4.34
C TYR A 55 -6.36 -10.63 5.66
N PRO A 56 -5.89 -11.89 5.60
CA PRO A 56 -5.89 -12.78 6.76
C PRO A 56 -5.15 -12.23 7.99
N THR A 57 -4.08 -11.46 7.79
CA THR A 57 -3.31 -10.89 8.91
C THR A 57 -4.05 -9.75 9.61
N VAL A 58 -4.84 -8.95 8.87
CA VAL A 58 -5.69 -7.90 9.46
C VAL A 58 -6.81 -8.55 10.28
N VAL A 59 -7.46 -9.57 9.73
CA VAL A 59 -8.52 -10.30 10.42
C VAL A 59 -7.97 -11.01 11.66
N ALA A 60 -6.80 -11.65 11.55
CA ALA A 60 -6.14 -12.28 12.69
C ALA A 60 -5.76 -11.26 13.77
N ALA A 61 -5.23 -10.08 13.40
CA ALA A 61 -4.90 -9.02 14.34
C ALA A 61 -6.11 -8.56 15.15
N ILE A 62 -7.27 -8.39 14.49
CA ILE A 62 -8.54 -8.05 15.16
C ILE A 62 -8.97 -9.16 16.14
N ASN A 63 -8.89 -10.43 15.72
CA ASN A 63 -9.31 -11.55 16.56
C ASN A 63 -8.39 -11.78 17.78
N PHE A 64 -7.09 -11.50 17.64
CA PHE A 64 -6.14 -11.63 18.75
C PHE A 64 -6.18 -10.45 19.72
N ASP A 65 -6.74 -9.32 19.31
CA ASP A 65 -6.83 -8.14 20.15
C ASP A 65 -7.89 -8.28 21.24
N ARG A 66 -7.44 -8.60 22.45
CA ARG A 66 -8.28 -8.70 23.65
C ARG A 66 -8.69 -7.34 24.22
N THR A 67 -8.05 -6.25 23.80
CA THR A 67 -8.38 -4.88 24.28
C THR A 67 -9.62 -4.31 23.57
N GLY A 68 -9.96 -4.86 22.39
CA GLY A 68 -11.07 -4.38 21.56
C GLY A 68 -10.80 -3.04 20.87
N THR A 69 -9.54 -2.59 20.83
CA THR A 69 -9.15 -1.32 20.19
C THR A 69 -9.05 -1.46 18.66
N THR A 70 -8.82 -2.67 18.17
CA THR A 70 -8.86 -3.02 16.74
C THR A 70 -10.18 -3.69 16.38
N ARG A 71 -10.86 -3.17 15.36
CA ARG A 71 -12.17 -3.67 14.91
C ARG A 71 -12.49 -3.24 13.49
N ILE A 72 -13.45 -3.92 12.88
CA ILE A 72 -14.23 -3.42 11.75
C ILE A 72 -15.43 -2.68 12.32
N GLY A 73 -15.60 -1.42 11.93
CA GLY A 73 -16.68 -0.55 12.37
C GLY A 73 -17.97 -0.76 11.57
N LYS A 74 -18.77 0.30 11.45
CA LYS A 74 -20.08 0.26 10.76
C LYS A 74 -19.99 -0.06 9.26
N TYR A 75 -18.89 0.31 8.61
CA TYR A 75 -18.67 0.14 7.18
C TYR A 75 -17.43 -0.71 6.93
N VAL A 76 -17.39 -1.46 5.82
CA VAL A 76 -16.27 -2.35 5.49
C VAL A 76 -14.93 -1.61 5.48
N LEU A 77 -14.87 -0.42 4.87
CA LEU A 77 -13.64 0.38 4.81
C LEU A 77 -13.36 1.17 6.11
N ASN A 78 -14.26 1.14 7.09
CA ASN A 78 -14.07 1.76 8.39
C ASN A 78 -13.51 0.71 9.36
N HIS A 79 -12.20 0.48 9.32
CA HIS A 79 -11.52 -0.41 10.25
C HIS A 79 -10.26 0.24 10.82
N SER A 80 -9.80 -0.25 11.98
CA SER A 80 -8.71 0.38 12.77
C SER A 80 -7.37 0.49 12.03
N PHE A 81 -7.18 -0.24 10.92
CA PHE A 81 -5.94 -0.24 10.14
C PHE A 81 -5.95 0.71 8.95
N MET A 82 -7.11 1.29 8.59
CA MET A 82 -7.23 2.15 7.42
C MET A 82 -6.36 3.42 7.57
N MET A 83 -6.55 4.16 8.66
CA MET A 83 -5.81 5.40 8.91
C MET A 83 -4.30 5.16 9.07
N PRO A 84 -3.83 4.23 9.95
CA PRO A 84 -2.40 3.94 10.06
C PRO A 84 -1.78 3.46 8.75
N GLY A 85 -2.46 2.60 7.99
CA GLY A 85 -1.98 2.09 6.71
C GLY A 85 -1.82 3.20 5.68
N LEU A 86 -2.84 4.04 5.49
CA LEU A 86 -2.76 5.17 4.55
C LEU A 86 -1.67 6.17 4.94
N VAL A 87 -1.57 6.52 6.24
CA VAL A 87 -0.53 7.45 6.73
C VAL A 87 0.86 6.87 6.47
N ALA A 88 1.09 5.60 6.78
CA ALA A 88 2.38 4.96 6.55
C ALA A 88 2.74 4.91 5.06
N THR A 89 1.80 4.52 4.19
CA THR A 89 2.01 4.47 2.74
C THR A 89 2.30 5.87 2.16
N ILE A 90 1.49 6.86 2.49
CA ILE A 90 1.66 8.23 1.98
C ILE A 90 2.96 8.83 2.49
N ALA A 91 3.26 8.72 3.78
CA ALA A 91 4.49 9.25 4.36
C ALA A 91 5.74 8.60 3.75
N ALA A 92 5.73 7.29 3.53
CA ALA A 92 6.85 6.57 2.91
C ALA A 92 7.08 7.01 1.46
N ILE A 93 6.01 7.17 0.67
CA ILE A 93 6.10 7.66 -0.71
C ILE A 93 6.62 9.10 -0.74
N LEU A 94 6.06 9.99 0.08
CA LEU A 94 6.49 11.39 0.15
C LEU A 94 7.96 11.51 0.57
N THR A 95 8.40 10.68 1.53
CA THR A 95 9.80 10.62 1.95
C THR A 95 10.70 10.16 0.80
N GLY A 96 10.30 9.11 0.07
CA GLY A 96 11.04 8.64 -1.10
C GLY A 96 11.14 9.69 -2.20
N LEU A 97 10.05 10.42 -2.48
CA LEU A 97 10.03 11.51 -3.45
C LEU A 97 10.92 12.69 -3.01
N LEU A 98 10.92 13.01 -1.71
CA LEU A 98 11.78 14.06 -1.16
C LEU A 98 13.26 13.68 -1.28
N LEU A 99 13.62 12.42 -0.99
CA LEU A 99 15.00 11.95 -1.11
C LEU A 99 15.53 12.08 -2.54
N ILE A 100 14.70 11.83 -3.57
CA ILE A 100 15.06 12.03 -4.99
C ILE A 100 15.38 13.51 -5.31
N GLN A 101 14.82 14.46 -4.57
CA GLN A 101 15.12 15.88 -4.80
C GLN A 101 16.42 16.32 -4.12
N ILE A 102 16.84 15.61 -3.06
CA ILE A 102 18.00 15.98 -2.24
C ILE A 102 19.28 15.33 -2.76
N TYR A 103 19.19 14.11 -3.30
CA TYR A 103 20.30 13.29 -3.77
C TYR A 103 20.15 12.98 -5.26
#